data_AF-A0A8T7HXL5-F1
#
_entry.id   AF-A0A8T7HXL5-F1
#
_cell.length_a   1.000
_cell.length_b   1.000
_cell.length_c   1.000
_cell.angle_alpha   90.00
_cell.angle_beta   90.00
_cell.angle_gamma   90.00
#
_symmetry.space_group_name_H-M   'P 1'
#
loop_
_entity.id
_entity.type
_entity.pdbx_description
1 polymer ?
#
loop_
_entity_poly.entity_id
_entity_poly.type
_entity_poly.pdbx_seq_one_letter_code
_entity_poly.pdbx_strand_id
1 'polypeptide(L)'
;MKSVSKRIEPVKKVALQQEQKAADRLHQSQADFQSAQAKLHELVQYRSDYLAEFQFRAQKGMSGSQLQHYKTFLSQLEKAIKAQQEQIAQLQGRVTDNRQQWQAQNQRSQAVNKYQEKLKQRERNHSERQQARVLEDDFNNLTTGSKQ
;
A
#
# COMPACT_ATOMS: atom_id res chain seq x y z
N MET A 1 31.95 -8.62 -20.62
CA MET A 1 31.44 -8.13 -19.32
C MET A 1 29.97 -7.74 -19.46
N LYS A 2 29.12 -8.01 -18.45
CA LYS A 2 27.72 -7.52 -18.45
C LYS A 2 27.70 -5.99 -18.35
N SER A 3 26.79 -5.33 -19.08
CA SER A 3 26.64 -3.87 -19.04
C SER A 3 26.28 -3.39 -17.63
N VAL A 4 26.62 -2.15 -17.30
CA VAL A 4 26.39 -1.58 -15.97
C VAL A 4 24.89 -1.53 -15.66
N SER A 5 24.05 -1.26 -16.67
CA SER A 5 22.59 -1.32 -16.56
C SER A 5 22.05 -2.72 -16.25
N LYS A 6 22.68 -3.79 -16.76
CA LYS A 6 22.31 -5.19 -16.44
C LYS A 6 22.73 -5.60 -15.03
N ARG A 7 23.80 -5.02 -14.50
CA ARG A 7 24.28 -5.30 -13.13
C ARG A 7 23.34 -4.79 -12.04
N ILE A 8 22.49 -3.81 -12.34
CA ILE A 8 21.53 -3.25 -11.35
C ILE A 8 20.15 -3.92 -11.38
N GLU A 9 19.86 -4.78 -12.35
CA GLU A 9 18.59 -5.51 -12.43
C GLU A 9 18.22 -6.27 -11.15
N PRO A 10 19.15 -6.98 -10.47
CA PRO A 10 18.82 -7.65 -9.21
C PRO A 10 18.37 -6.67 -8.12
N VAL A 11 19.01 -5.51 -8.03
CA VAL A 11 18.65 -4.46 -7.06
C VAL A 11 17.27 -3.90 -7.36
N LYS A 12 16.96 -3.66 -8.65
CA LYS A 12 15.62 -3.26 -9.09
C LYS A 12 14.56 -4.30 -8.74
N LYS A 13 14.84 -5.58 -8.98
CA LYS A 13 13.91 -6.68 -8.64
C LYS A 13 13.63 -6.71 -7.14
N VAL A 14 14.65 -6.57 -6.30
CA VAL A 14 14.48 -6.52 -4.84
C VAL A 14 13.65 -5.29 -4.42
N ALA A 15 13.93 -4.11 -4.99
CA ALA A 15 13.17 -2.90 -4.69
C ALA A 15 11.68 -3.05 -5.05
N LEU A 16 11.36 -3.58 -6.23
CA LEU A 16 9.98 -3.85 -6.66
C LEU A 16 9.27 -4.88 -5.77
N GLN A 17 9.98 -5.93 -5.34
CA GLN A 17 9.42 -6.91 -4.42
C GLN A 17 9.14 -6.32 -3.03
N GLN A 18 9.99 -5.42 -2.54
CA GLN A 18 9.76 -4.72 -1.26
C GLN A 18 8.59 -3.74 -1.36
N GLU A 19 8.47 -3.02 -2.46
CA GLU A 19 7.33 -2.15 -2.75
C GLU A 19 6.02 -2.94 -2.79
N GLN A 20 5.97 -4.06 -3.52
CA GLN A 20 4.79 -4.91 -3.59
C GLN A 20 4.38 -5.43 -2.22
N LYS A 21 5.33 -5.96 -1.44
CA LYS A 21 5.05 -6.43 -0.07
C LYS A 21 4.50 -5.31 0.83
N ALA A 22 5.00 -4.08 0.68
CA ALA A 22 4.49 -2.94 1.43
C ALA A 22 3.07 -2.53 0.97
N ALA A 23 2.80 -2.62 -0.34
CA ALA A 23 1.47 -2.38 -0.90
C ALA A 23 0.45 -3.42 -0.40
N ASP A 24 0.81 -4.70 -0.37
CA ASP A 24 -0.05 -5.77 0.14
C ASP A 24 -0.40 -5.55 1.62
N ARG A 25 0.58 -5.15 2.44
CA ARG A 25 0.35 -4.82 3.86
C ARG A 25 -0.57 -3.62 4.02
N LEU A 26 -0.39 -2.58 3.22
CA LEU A 26 -1.26 -1.41 3.22
C LEU A 26 -2.69 -1.82 2.87
N HIS A 27 -2.87 -2.58 1.80
CA HIS A 27 -4.17 -3.10 1.39
C HIS A 27 -4.84 -3.86 2.53
N GLN A 28 -4.15 -4.85 3.12
CA GLN A 28 -4.70 -5.63 4.23
C GLN A 28 -5.13 -4.75 5.40
N SER A 29 -4.28 -3.80 5.81
CA SER A 29 -4.63 -2.90 6.92
C SER A 29 -5.83 -2.00 6.62
N GLN A 30 -6.02 -1.59 5.36
CA GLN A 30 -7.19 -0.82 4.95
C GLN A 30 -8.46 -1.68 4.98
N ALA A 31 -8.37 -2.94 4.52
CA ALA A 31 -9.49 -3.89 4.59
C ALA A 31 -9.90 -4.18 6.04
N ASP A 32 -8.91 -4.41 6.93
CA ASP A 32 -9.16 -4.63 8.36
C ASP A 32 -9.84 -3.40 9.00
N PHE A 33 -9.37 -2.20 8.67
CA PHE A 33 -9.95 -0.94 9.16
C PHE A 33 -11.40 -0.78 8.69
N GLN A 34 -11.68 -1.00 7.41
CA GLN A 34 -13.03 -0.91 6.85
C GLN A 34 -13.98 -1.94 7.46
N SER A 35 -13.53 -3.18 7.62
CA SER A 35 -14.29 -4.24 8.28
C SER A 35 -14.63 -3.87 9.73
N ALA A 36 -13.67 -3.31 10.46
CA ALA A 36 -13.89 -2.85 11.82
C ALA A 36 -14.91 -1.70 11.89
N GLN A 37 -14.88 -0.77 10.94
CA GLN A 37 -15.87 0.31 10.85
C GLN A 37 -17.27 -0.21 10.53
N ALA A 38 -17.40 -1.15 9.59
CA ALA A 38 -18.67 -1.81 9.29
C ALA A 38 -19.24 -2.51 10.52
N LYS A 39 -18.39 -3.20 11.30
CA LYS A 39 -18.83 -3.85 12.53
C LYS A 39 -19.32 -2.86 13.59
N LEU A 40 -18.65 -1.73 13.73
CA LEU A 40 -19.11 -0.67 14.64
C LEU A 40 -20.49 -0.16 14.22
N HIS A 41 -20.71 0.06 12.91
CA HIS A 41 -22.00 0.49 12.39
C HIS A 41 -23.11 -0.50 12.75
N GLU A 42 -22.89 -1.81 12.53
CA GLU A 42 -23.83 -2.86 12.94
C GLU A 42 -24.15 -2.81 14.44
N LEU A 43 -23.14 -2.68 15.30
CA LEU A 43 -23.34 -2.65 16.76
C LEU A 43 -24.16 -1.42 17.19
N VAL A 44 -23.90 -0.26 16.58
CA VAL A 44 -24.63 0.98 16.87
C VAL A 44 -26.08 0.88 16.40
N GLN A 45 -26.31 0.33 15.20
CA GLN A 45 -27.65 0.10 14.68
C GLN A 45 -28.42 -0.87 15.59
N TYR A 46 -27.80 -2.00 15.93
CA TYR A 46 -28.38 -2.99 16.83
C TYR A 46 -28.73 -2.40 18.21
N ARG A 47 -27.87 -1.53 18.77
CA ARG A 47 -28.17 -0.81 20.01
C ARG A 47 -29.40 0.09 19.87
N SER A 48 -29.53 0.80 18.76
CA SER A 48 -30.68 1.67 18.49
C SER A 48 -31.98 0.87 18.43
N ASP A 49 -31.99 -0.22 17.67
CA ASP A 49 -33.15 -1.10 17.52
C ASP A 49 -33.54 -1.72 18.87
N TYR A 50 -32.55 -2.16 19.64
CA TYR A 50 -32.74 -2.72 20.97
C TYR A 50 -33.36 -1.71 21.96
N LEU A 51 -32.94 -0.44 21.90
CA LEU A 51 -33.51 0.65 22.70
C LEU A 51 -34.95 0.97 22.31
N ALA A 52 -35.27 0.96 21.01
CA ALA A 52 -36.62 1.19 20.53
C ALA A 52 -37.58 0.07 20.98
N GLU A 53 -37.15 -1.19 20.86
CA GLU A 53 -37.92 -2.35 21.32
C GLU A 53 -38.19 -2.27 22.84
N PHE A 54 -37.18 -1.87 23.60
CA PHE A 54 -37.33 -1.68 25.04
C PHE A 54 -38.33 -0.61 25.41
N GLN A 55 -38.30 0.56 24.78
CA GLN A 55 -39.26 1.62 25.06
C GLN A 55 -40.70 1.13 24.81
N PHE A 56 -40.92 0.40 23.71
CA PHE A 56 -42.22 -0.18 23.40
C PHE A 56 -42.68 -1.21 24.44
N ARG A 57 -41.78 -2.10 24.90
CA ARG A 57 -42.10 -3.10 25.93
C ARG A 57 -42.30 -2.47 27.30
N ALA A 58 -41.48 -1.48 27.66
CA ALA A 58 -41.55 -0.77 28.93
C ALA A 58 -42.89 -0.03 29.11
N GLN A 59 -43.43 0.57 28.02
CA GLN A 59 -44.76 1.18 28.02
C GLN A 59 -45.89 0.19 28.32
N LYS A 60 -45.71 -1.10 28.03
CA LYS A 60 -46.69 -2.16 28.30
C LYS A 60 -46.55 -2.79 29.70
N GLY A 61 -45.61 -2.30 30.50
CA GLY A 61 -45.25 -2.87 31.79
C GLY A 61 -44.25 -4.03 31.65
N MET A 62 -43.18 -3.98 32.45
CA MET A 62 -42.14 -5.02 32.51
C MET A 62 -41.88 -5.43 33.95
N SER A 63 -41.54 -6.70 34.16
CA SER A 63 -41.09 -7.16 35.47
C SER A 63 -39.70 -6.59 35.81
N GLY A 64 -39.38 -6.53 37.11
CA GLY A 64 -38.05 -6.10 37.56
C GLY A 64 -36.92 -6.98 37.02
N SER A 65 -37.14 -8.29 36.86
CA SER A 65 -36.16 -9.21 36.27
C SER A 65 -35.91 -8.90 34.79
N GLN A 66 -36.98 -8.63 34.01
CA GLN A 66 -36.86 -8.24 32.60
C GLN A 66 -36.07 -6.93 32.45
N LEU A 67 -36.34 -5.96 33.31
CA LEU A 67 -35.61 -4.68 33.32
C LEU A 67 -34.11 -4.88 33.65
N GLN A 68 -33.80 -5.77 34.59
CA GLN A 68 -32.41 -6.05 34.97
C GLN A 68 -31.64 -6.77 33.85
N HIS A 69 -32.24 -7.77 33.21
CA HIS A 69 -31.64 -8.44 32.05
C HIS A 69 -31.35 -7.45 30.94
N TYR A 70 -32.31 -6.57 30.64
CA TYR A 70 -32.17 -5.53 29.63
C TYR A 70 -30.97 -4.60 29.91
N LYS A 71 -30.89 -4.03 31.12
CA LYS A 71 -29.78 -3.15 31.53
C LYS A 71 -28.43 -3.85 31.45
N THR A 72 -28.38 -5.12 31.83
CA THR A 72 -27.15 -5.91 31.81
C THR A 72 -26.64 -6.10 30.38
N PHE A 73 -27.53 -6.49 29.47
CA PHE A 73 -27.16 -6.68 28.07
C PHE A 73 -26.78 -5.36 27.40
N LEU A 74 -27.52 -4.27 27.66
CA LEU A 74 -27.17 -2.94 27.14
C LEU A 74 -25.77 -2.51 27.59
N SER A 75 -25.43 -2.74 28.87
CA SER A 75 -24.08 -2.47 29.38
C SER A 75 -22.99 -3.28 28.68
N GLN A 76 -23.25 -4.55 28.36
CA GLN A 76 -22.32 -5.39 27.60
C GLN A 76 -22.16 -4.89 26.16
N LEU A 77 -23.25 -4.49 25.51
CA LEU A 77 -23.25 -3.95 24.16
C LEU A 77 -22.46 -2.63 24.08
N GLU A 78 -22.63 -1.74 25.06
CA GLU A 78 -21.86 -0.49 25.15
C GLU A 78 -20.36 -0.74 25.34
N LYS A 79 -19.99 -1.73 26.16
CA LYS A 79 -18.59 -2.16 26.30
C LYS A 79 -18.03 -2.68 24.98
N ALA A 80 -18.80 -3.48 24.24
CA ALA A 80 -18.39 -3.99 22.94
C ALA A 80 -18.21 -2.86 21.90
N ILE A 81 -19.13 -1.89 21.87
CA ILE A 81 -19.02 -0.69 21.01
C ILE A 81 -17.75 0.09 21.34
N LYS A 82 -17.47 0.33 22.63
CA LYS A 82 -16.26 1.03 23.06
C LYS A 82 -15.00 0.29 22.65
N ALA A 83 -14.93 -1.03 22.88
CA ALA A 83 -13.80 -1.85 22.46
C ALA A 83 -13.60 -1.80 20.93
N GLN A 84 -14.69 -1.82 20.16
CA GLN A 84 -14.64 -1.69 18.70
C GLN A 84 -14.10 -0.32 18.25
N GLN A 85 -14.50 0.76 18.92
CA GLN A 85 -13.97 2.11 18.66
C GLN A 85 -12.47 2.20 18.94
N GLU A 86 -12.00 1.62 20.05
CA GLU A 86 -10.58 1.55 20.39
C GLU A 86 -9.79 0.74 19.34
N GLN A 87 -10.33 -0.39 18.88
CA GLN A 87 -9.75 -1.19 17.81
C GLN A 87 -9.64 -0.40 16.49
N ILE A 88 -10.68 0.36 16.12
CA ILE A 88 -10.67 1.22 14.92
C ILE A 88 -9.54 2.25 15.03
N ALA A 89 -9.35 2.88 16.19
CA ALA A 89 -8.28 3.85 16.40
C ALA A 89 -6.88 3.22 16.20
N GLN A 90 -6.68 2.00 16.72
CA GLN A 90 -5.44 1.25 16.51
C GLN A 90 -5.22 0.90 15.03
N LEU A 91 -6.26 0.43 14.34
CA LEU A 91 -6.19 0.08 12.92
C LEU A 91 -5.92 1.31 12.05
N GLN A 92 -6.48 2.47 12.38
CA GLN A 92 -6.18 3.73 11.71
C GLN A 92 -4.70 4.10 11.82
N GLY A 93 -4.10 3.91 12.99
CA GLY A 93 -2.65 4.04 13.20
C GLY A 93 -1.87 3.11 12.28
N ARG A 94 -2.22 1.82 12.24
CA ARG A 94 -1.57 0.82 11.37
C ARG A 94 -1.67 1.17 9.88
N VAL A 95 -2.82 1.64 9.42
CA VAL A 95 -2.99 2.11 8.02
C VAL A 95 -2.04 3.27 7.72
N THR A 96 -1.90 4.19 8.66
CA THR A 96 -1.01 5.35 8.52
C THR A 96 0.45 4.90 8.43
N ASP A 97 0.88 4.01 9.32
CA ASP A 97 2.26 3.47 9.33
C ASP A 97 2.56 2.68 8.05
N ASN A 98 1.65 1.79 7.64
CA ASN A 98 1.82 1.01 6.42
C ASN A 98 1.85 1.90 5.17
N ARG A 99 1.09 2.99 5.16
CA ARG A 99 1.12 3.98 4.06
C ARG A 99 2.46 4.65 3.97
N GLN A 100 3.04 5.09 5.09
CA GLN A 100 4.38 5.68 5.11
C GLN A 100 5.44 4.69 4.64
N GLN A 101 5.37 3.44 5.10
CA GLN A 101 6.29 2.38 4.65
C GLN A 101 6.18 2.14 3.13
N TRP A 102 4.96 2.02 2.60
CA TRP A 102 4.75 1.86 1.17
C TRP A 102 5.29 3.05 0.37
N GLN A 103 5.04 4.29 0.82
CA GLN A 103 5.57 5.48 0.17
C GLN A 103 7.10 5.47 0.11
N ALA A 104 7.78 5.09 1.19
CA ALA A 104 9.24 4.99 1.21
C ALA A 104 9.77 3.92 0.23
N GLN A 105 9.13 2.75 0.16
CA GLN A 105 9.54 1.69 -0.77
C GLN A 105 9.26 2.06 -2.23
N ASN A 106 8.12 2.69 -2.51
CA ASN A 106 7.79 3.20 -3.84
C ASN A 106 8.81 4.27 -4.29
N GLN A 107 9.17 5.23 -3.43
CA GLN A 107 10.23 6.21 -3.74
C GLN A 107 11.57 5.55 -4.07
N ARG A 108 11.97 4.53 -3.29
CA ARG A 108 13.20 3.76 -3.54
C ARG A 108 13.15 3.03 -4.88
N SER A 109 12.04 2.34 -5.17
CA SER A 109 11.80 1.63 -6.43
C SER A 109 11.90 2.57 -7.63
N GLN A 110 11.25 3.74 -7.55
CA GLN A 110 11.33 4.78 -8.58
C GLN A 110 12.75 5.31 -8.77
N ALA A 111 13.50 5.54 -7.69
CA ALA A 111 14.88 6.01 -7.76
C ALA A 111 15.79 4.98 -8.47
N VAL A 112 15.68 3.69 -8.14
CA VAL A 112 16.43 2.61 -8.79
C VAL A 112 16.04 2.50 -10.27
N ASN A 113 14.75 2.61 -10.59
CA ASN A 113 14.28 2.57 -11.97
C ASN A 113 14.84 3.74 -12.80
N LYS A 114 14.76 4.98 -12.28
CA LYS A 114 15.33 6.18 -12.90
C LYS A 114 16.83 6.05 -13.10
N TYR A 115 17.55 5.51 -12.12
CA TYR A 115 18.99 5.31 -12.25
C TYR A 115 19.35 4.25 -13.30
N GLN A 116 18.62 3.14 -13.36
CA GLN A 116 18.80 2.13 -14.43
C GLN A 116 18.58 2.76 -15.82
N GLU A 117 17.56 3.58 -16.00
CA GLU A 117 17.30 4.21 -17.30
C GLU A 117 18.41 5.18 -17.70
N LYS A 118 18.94 5.95 -16.75
CA LYS A 118 20.13 6.80 -16.99
C LYS A 118 21.35 5.97 -17.41
N LEU A 119 21.56 4.80 -16.82
CA LEU A 119 22.65 3.89 -17.23
C LEU A 119 22.44 3.38 -18.66
N LYS A 120 21.22 2.93 -18.99
CA LYS A 120 20.88 2.49 -20.36
C LYS A 120 21.11 3.60 -21.38
N GLN A 121 20.72 4.83 -21.07
CA GLN A 121 20.94 5.96 -21.98
C GLN A 121 22.44 6.24 -22.20
N ARG A 122 23.26 6.20 -21.14
CA ARG A 122 24.72 6.37 -21.27
C ARG A 122 25.35 5.28 -22.12
N GLU A 123 24.90 4.04 -21.95
CA GLU A 123 25.38 2.90 -22.74
C GLU A 123 24.99 3.03 -24.22
N ARG A 124 23.74 3.44 -24.52
CA ARG A 124 23.28 3.74 -25.90
C ARG A 124 24.15 4.82 -26.54
N ASN A 125 24.28 5.97 -25.89
CA ASN A 125 25.08 7.10 -26.41
C ASN A 125 26.55 6.72 -26.62
N HIS A 126 27.13 5.88 -25.76
CA HIS A 126 28.50 5.42 -25.91
C HIS A 126 28.67 4.51 -27.12
N SER A 127 27.73 3.57 -27.32
CA SER A 127 27.74 2.67 -28.48
C SER A 127 27.55 3.43 -29.79
N GLU A 128 26.61 4.37 -29.84
CA GLU A 128 26.39 5.24 -31.01
C GLU A 128 27.65 6.03 -31.38
N ARG A 129 28.34 6.62 -30.39
CA ARG A 129 29.61 7.34 -30.61
C ARG A 129 30.73 6.42 -31.10
N GLN A 130 30.80 5.19 -30.62
CA GLN A 130 31.79 4.21 -31.09
C GLN A 130 31.51 3.81 -32.54
N GLN A 131 30.25 3.53 -32.89
CA GLN A 131 29.86 3.19 -34.26
C GLN A 131 30.16 4.34 -35.23
N ALA A 132 29.84 5.58 -34.86
CA ALA A 132 30.13 6.75 -35.69
C ALA A 132 31.63 6.92 -35.96
N ARG A 133 32.49 6.70 -34.95
CA ARG A 133 33.96 6.76 -35.11
C ARG A 133 34.48 5.68 -36.07
N VAL A 134 33.99 4.44 -35.93
CA VAL A 134 34.40 3.35 -36.83
C VAL A 134 34.01 3.66 -38.28
N LEU A 135 32.79 4.17 -38.51
CA LEU A 135 32.35 4.56 -39.86
C LEU A 135 33.19 5.71 -40.44
N GLU A 136 33.59 6.69 -39.61
CA GLU A 136 34.47 7.78 -40.01
C GLU A 136 35.87 7.28 -40.37
N ASP A 137 36.45 6.38 -39.56
CA ASP A 137 37.75 5.76 -39.81
C ASP A 137 37.73 4.91 -41.11
N ASP A 138 36.68 4.11 -41.31
CA ASP A 138 36.50 3.30 -42.52
C ASP A 138 36.34 4.18 -43.78
N PHE A 139 35.56 5.25 -43.67
CA PHE A 139 35.39 6.22 -44.76
C PHE A 139 36.71 6.94 -45.10
N ASN A 140 37.46 7.38 -44.08
CA ASN A 140 38.76 8.01 -44.26
C ASN A 140 39.75 7.06 -44.95
N ASN A 141 39.83 5.80 -44.52
CA ASN A 141 40.71 4.80 -45.14
C ASN A 141 40.38 4.56 -46.63
N LEU A 142 39.10 4.50 -47.00
CA LEU A 142 38.66 4.34 -48.40
C LEU A 142 39.00 5.56 -49.27
N THR A 143 38.88 6.78 -48.72
CA THR A 143 39.17 8.01 -49.46
C THR A 143 40.68 8.29 -49.58
N THR A 144 41.49 7.89 -48.60
CA THR A 144 42.96 8.01 -48.68
C THR A 144 43.62 6.93 -49.53
N GLY A 145 43.01 5.75 -49.67
CA GLY A 145 43.49 4.67 -50.55
C GLY A 145 43.26 4.90 -52.06
N SER A 146 42.45 5.90 -52.43
CA SER A 146 42.11 6.22 -53.83
C SER A 146 43.06 7.23 -54.49
N LYS A 147 44.21 7.53 -53.89
CA LYS A 147 45.20 8.53 -54.37
C LYS A 147 46.60 7.93 -54.66
N GLN A 148 46.70 6.65 -54.98
CA GLN A 148 47.93 6.05 -55.54
C GLN A 148 47.71 5.54 -56.95
#